data_AF-A0A1G1ZBJ9-F1
#
_entry.id   AF-A0A1G1ZBJ9-F1
#
_cell.length_a   1.000
_cell.length_b   1.000
_cell.length_c   1.000
_cell.angle_alpha   90.00
_cell.angle_beta   90.00
_cell.angle_gamma   90.00
#
_symmetry.space_group_name_H-M   'P 1'
#
loop_
_entity.id
_entity.type
_entity.pdbx_description
1 polymer ?
#
loop_
_entity_poly.entity_id
_entity_poly.type
_entity_poly.pdbx_seq_one_letter_code
_entity_poly.pdbx_strand_id
1 'polypeptide(L)'
;MFFHLSRTSEFLIIDVCVQSNNRGAQLTTEHKDEVVKVLFDKKNVVQYSGLDQEKFRKSVQERVVELKKTLLFFQAWVKKGTERKNFLEALGYYHSFVLRPLVEILRIKYEPTKRVFYLKHIKRDLPEEAILQLEDFYKVNSVEEITKKTRRANVVFFDVIKDIEEKSL
;
A
#
# COMPACT_ATOMS: atom_id res chain seq x y z
N MET A 1 16.80 -7.40 11.08
CA MET A 1 17.10 -8.84 11.21
C MET A 1 16.12 -9.41 12.20
N PHE A 2 15.42 -10.49 11.85
CA PHE A 2 14.38 -11.05 12.69
C PHE A 2 14.94 -12.12 13.63
N PHE A 3 14.54 -12.06 14.90
CA PHE A 3 14.88 -13.02 15.94
C PHE A 3 13.61 -13.59 16.56
N HIS A 4 13.67 -14.89 16.84
CA HIS A 4 12.75 -15.55 17.77
C HIS A 4 13.57 -16.03 18.96
N LEU A 5 13.21 -15.56 20.17
CA LEU A 5 13.97 -15.87 21.37
C LEU A 5 13.56 -17.25 21.90
N SER A 6 14.54 -18.07 22.27
CA SER A 6 14.28 -19.38 22.86
C SER A 6 13.38 -19.26 24.09
N ARG A 7 12.43 -20.19 24.25
CA ARG A 7 11.49 -20.23 25.37
C ARG A 7 10.58 -18.99 25.47
N THR A 8 10.31 -18.33 24.36
CA THR A 8 9.27 -17.30 24.27
C THR A 8 8.11 -17.77 23.39
N SER A 9 6.99 -17.06 23.45
CA SER A 9 5.81 -17.35 22.61
C SER A 9 6.20 -17.40 21.13
N GLU A 10 5.59 -18.31 20.37
CA GLU A 10 5.76 -18.42 18.91
C GLU A 10 5.34 -17.13 18.18
N PHE A 11 4.50 -16.31 18.81
CA PHE A 11 4.03 -15.03 18.27
C PHE A 11 4.99 -13.86 18.55
N LEU A 12 6.03 -14.05 19.36
CA LEU A 12 7.01 -12.99 19.65
C LEU A 12 8.15 -13.01 18.64
N ILE A 13 8.03 -12.22 17.58
CA ILE A 13 9.11 -12.00 16.61
C ILE A 13 9.68 -10.59 16.81
N ILE A 14 11.00 -10.49 16.97
CA ILE A 14 11.70 -9.22 17.19
C ILE A 14 12.49 -8.87 15.93
N ASP A 15 12.16 -7.75 15.29
CA ASP A 15 13.02 -7.16 14.25
C ASP A 15 14.00 -6.19 14.89
N VAL A 16 15.30 -6.47 14.77
CA VAL A 16 16.37 -5.61 15.25
C VAL A 16 17.04 -4.93 14.05
N CYS A 17 17.07 -3.60 14.09
CA CYS A 17 17.83 -2.77 13.18
C CYS A 17 18.92 -2.03 13.96
N VAL A 18 20.18 -2.28 13.59
CA VAL A 18 21.34 -1.57 14.17
C VAL A 18 21.81 -0.53 13.17
N GLN A 19 21.98 0.70 13.63
CA GLN A 19 22.39 1.82 12.78
C GLN A 19 23.45 2.66 13.46
N SER A 20 24.31 3.29 12.67
CA SER A 20 25.30 4.25 13.17
C SER A 20 24.59 5.52 13.64
N ASN A 21 25.07 6.09 14.74
CA ASN A 21 24.59 7.39 15.23
C ASN A 21 24.81 8.52 14.22
N ASN A 22 25.77 8.37 13.30
CA ASN A 22 26.09 9.37 12.28
C ASN A 22 25.23 9.25 11.01
N ARG A 23 24.20 8.39 11.00
CA ARG A 23 23.32 8.22 9.82
C ARG A 23 22.55 9.50 9.48
N GLY A 24 22.27 10.34 10.48
CA GLY A 24 21.48 11.56 10.31
C GLY A 24 20.03 11.31 9.90
N ALA A 25 19.52 10.09 10.08
CA ALA A 25 18.13 9.78 9.80
C ALA A 25 17.25 10.37 10.90
N GLN A 26 16.20 11.07 10.49
CA GLN A 26 15.19 11.63 11.37
C GLN A 26 13.87 10.92 11.15
N LEU A 27 13.07 10.84 12.21
CA LEU A 27 11.70 10.39 12.16
C LEU A 27 10.79 11.56 11.76
N THR A 28 9.65 11.28 11.19
CA THR A 28 8.70 12.25 10.67
C THR A 28 7.50 12.33 11.60
N THR A 29 7.21 13.51 12.13
CA THR A 29 6.14 13.69 13.12
C THR A 29 4.75 13.32 12.60
N GLU A 30 4.51 13.50 11.31
CA GLU A 30 3.24 13.28 10.64
C GLU A 30 3.01 11.81 10.26
N HIS A 31 4.06 10.97 10.30
CA HIS A 31 3.93 9.54 10.07
C HIS A 31 3.48 8.85 11.36
N LYS A 32 2.21 8.44 11.41
CA LYS A 32 1.61 7.77 12.59
C LYS A 32 2.33 6.48 13.00
N ASP A 33 3.07 5.86 12.08
CA ASP A 33 3.87 4.65 12.28
C ASP A 33 5.32 4.92 12.68
N GLU A 34 5.76 6.18 12.72
CA GLU A 34 7.11 6.58 13.18
C GLU A 34 7.12 7.07 14.64
N VAL A 35 6.05 6.81 15.40
CA VAL A 35 5.99 7.08 16.84
C VAL A 35 6.83 6.04 17.59
N VAL A 36 8.01 6.44 18.08
CA VAL A 36 8.91 5.54 18.80
C VAL A 36 8.88 5.75 20.32
N LYS A 37 8.92 4.65 21.06
CA LYS A 37 9.15 4.68 22.50
C LYS A 37 10.66 4.67 22.77
N VAL A 38 11.22 5.83 23.11
CA VAL A 38 12.63 5.95 23.46
C VAL A 38 12.86 5.37 24.86
N LEU A 39 13.58 4.25 24.92
CA LEU A 39 13.96 3.63 26.21
C LEU A 39 15.19 4.31 26.84
N PHE A 40 16.11 4.78 26.00
CA PHE A 40 17.35 5.42 26.42
C PHE A 40 17.93 6.25 25.28
N ASP A 41 18.27 7.52 25.55
CA ASP A 41 18.99 8.36 24.60
C ASP A 41 19.77 9.48 25.32
N LYS A 42 21.04 9.23 25.66
CA LYS A 42 21.91 10.23 26.31
C LYS A 42 22.51 11.24 25.35
N LYS A 43 22.49 10.98 24.04
CA LYS A 43 23.19 11.77 23.03
C LYS A 43 22.25 12.49 22.07
N ASN A 44 20.94 12.43 22.34
CA ASN A 44 19.89 13.01 21.50
C ASN A 44 20.00 12.54 20.04
N VAL A 45 20.22 11.22 19.88
CA VAL A 45 20.35 10.54 18.58
C VAL A 45 18.98 10.44 17.89
N VAL A 46 17.91 10.22 18.65
CA VAL A 46 16.56 10.11 18.11
C VAL A 46 16.01 11.52 17.88
N GLN A 47 15.95 11.92 16.62
CA GLN A 47 15.46 13.23 16.21
C GLN A 47 14.24 13.11 15.32
N TYR A 48 13.36 14.11 15.40
CA TYR A 48 12.21 14.24 14.54
C TYR A 48 12.33 15.48 13.64
N SER A 49 11.76 15.40 12.45
CA SER A 49 11.49 16.54 11.58
C SER A 49 10.04 16.52 11.08
N GLY A 50 9.59 17.69 10.64
CA GLY A 50 8.32 17.81 9.94
C GLY A 50 8.42 17.24 8.53
N LEU A 51 7.30 16.71 8.05
CA LEU A 51 7.16 16.27 6.68
C LEU A 51 7.25 17.48 5.74
N ASP A 52 8.13 17.40 4.74
CA ASP A 52 8.16 18.35 3.62
C ASP A 52 6.87 18.17 2.80
N GLN A 53 5.86 18.98 3.12
CA GLN A 53 4.51 18.87 2.55
C GLN A 53 4.51 19.07 1.04
N GLU A 54 5.31 20.00 0.51
CA GLU A 54 5.39 20.26 -0.93
C GLU A 54 6.01 19.07 -1.67
N LYS A 55 7.14 18.56 -1.18
CA LYS A 55 7.79 17.38 -1.77
C LYS A 55 6.92 16.14 -1.65
N PHE A 56 6.24 15.97 -0.51
CA PHE A 56 5.33 14.86 -0.28
C PHE A 56 4.17 14.88 -1.26
N ARG A 57 3.46 16.02 -1.33
CA ARG A 57 2.33 16.25 -2.24
C ARG A 57 2.74 16.02 -3.69
N LYS A 58 3.87 16.59 -4.12
CA LYS A 58 4.41 16.37 -5.47
C LYS A 58 4.64 14.89 -5.74
N SER A 59 5.26 14.17 -4.80
CA SER A 59 5.50 12.73 -4.95
C SER A 59 4.20 11.91 -5.00
N VAL A 60 3.13 12.35 -4.34
CA VAL A 60 1.81 11.70 -4.38
C VAL A 60 1.16 11.94 -5.73
N GLN A 61 1.16 13.18 -6.22
CA GLN A 61 0.61 13.54 -7.53
C GLN A 61 1.32 12.79 -8.67
N GLU A 62 2.66 12.78 -8.68
CA GLU A 62 3.46 12.03 -9.65
C GLU A 62 3.09 10.54 -9.65
N ARG A 63 2.89 9.97 -8.46
CA ARG A 63 2.52 8.56 -8.32
C ARG A 63 1.10 8.28 -8.81
N VAL A 64 0.13 9.15 -8.56
CA VAL A 64 -1.24 9.02 -9.09
C VAL A 64 -1.22 9.02 -10.63
N VAL A 65 -0.45 9.93 -11.24
CA VAL A 65 -0.27 10.00 -12.69
C VAL A 65 0.36 8.72 -13.24
N GLU A 66 1.36 8.17 -12.57
CA GLU A 66 2.00 6.91 -12.96
C GLU A 66 1.05 5.72 -12.85
N LEU A 67 0.30 5.59 -11.75
CA LEU A 67 -0.67 4.52 -11.54
C LEU A 67 -1.77 4.55 -12.62
N LYS A 68 -2.26 5.74 -12.99
CA LYS A 68 -3.25 5.92 -14.07
C LYS A 68 -2.76 5.36 -15.41
N LYS A 69 -1.49 5.63 -15.76
CA LYS A 69 -0.87 5.15 -17.01
C LYS A 69 -0.61 3.64 -16.98
N THR A 70 -0.01 3.17 -15.89
CA THR A 70 0.42 1.78 -15.76
C THR A 70 -0.75 0.81 -15.63
N LEU A 71 -1.81 1.17 -14.90
CA LEU A 71 -3.01 0.34 -14.77
C LEU A 71 -3.58 -0.03 -16.15
N LEU A 72 -3.74 0.96 -17.03
CA LEU A 72 -4.28 0.77 -18.38
C LEU A 72 -3.37 -0.11 -19.24
N PHE A 73 -2.06 0.14 -19.19
CA PHE A 73 -1.07 -0.63 -19.96
C PHE A 73 -1.07 -2.10 -19.57
N PHE A 74 -1.10 -2.41 -18.27
CA PHE A 74 -0.98 -3.79 -17.79
C PHE A 74 -2.29 -4.60 -17.86
N GLN A 75 -3.44 -3.98 -18.15
CA GLN A 75 -4.70 -4.72 -18.38
C GLN A 75 -4.57 -5.80 -19.46
N ALA A 76 -3.69 -5.58 -20.45
CA ALA A 76 -3.46 -6.53 -21.54
C ALA A 76 -3.03 -7.91 -21.03
N TRP A 77 -2.28 -7.99 -19.92
CA TRP A 77 -1.83 -9.25 -19.34
C TRP A 77 -2.97 -10.02 -18.68
N VAL A 78 -3.79 -9.31 -17.87
CA VAL A 78 -4.98 -9.90 -17.25
C VAL A 78 -5.94 -10.43 -18.31
N LYS A 79 -6.16 -9.65 -19.38
CA LYS A 79 -6.99 -10.06 -20.52
C LYS A 79 -6.41 -11.29 -21.22
N LYS A 80 -5.10 -11.31 -21.52
CA LYS A 80 -4.46 -12.48 -22.15
C LYS A 80 -4.64 -13.74 -21.29
N GLY A 81 -4.43 -13.66 -19.99
CA GLY A 81 -4.58 -14.81 -19.09
C GLY A 81 -6.02 -15.35 -19.04
N THR A 82 -7.00 -14.44 -18.94
CA THR A 82 -8.43 -14.80 -18.89
C THR A 82 -8.94 -15.38 -20.21
N GLU A 83 -8.61 -14.78 -21.36
CA GLU A 83 -9.01 -15.27 -22.69
C GLU A 83 -8.40 -16.65 -23.01
N ARG A 84 -7.18 -16.92 -22.52
CA ARG A 84 -6.53 -18.24 -22.63
C ARG A 84 -7.09 -19.27 -21.64
N LYS A 85 -8.03 -18.89 -20.78
CA LYS A 85 -8.54 -19.72 -19.68
C LYS A 85 -7.45 -20.24 -18.73
N ASN A 86 -6.34 -19.50 -18.63
CA ASN A 86 -5.25 -19.83 -17.71
C ASN A 86 -5.47 -19.11 -16.38
N PHE A 87 -6.13 -19.80 -15.45
CA PHE A 87 -6.52 -19.21 -14.16
C PHE A 87 -5.33 -18.70 -13.35
N LEU A 88 -4.24 -19.47 -13.22
CA LEU A 88 -3.11 -19.08 -12.38
C LEU A 88 -2.35 -17.88 -12.95
N GLU A 89 -2.17 -17.83 -14.28
CA GLU A 89 -1.57 -16.67 -14.95
C GLU A 89 -2.48 -15.43 -14.80
N ALA A 90 -3.79 -15.58 -15.06
CA ALA A 90 -4.76 -14.50 -14.86
C ALA A 90 -4.78 -14.00 -13.41
N LEU A 91 -4.72 -14.90 -12.43
CA LEU A 91 -4.71 -14.58 -11.00
C LEU A 91 -3.46 -13.78 -10.63
N GLY A 92 -2.28 -14.23 -11.05
CA GLY A 92 -1.02 -13.52 -10.80
C GLY A 92 -1.02 -12.10 -11.38
N TYR A 93 -1.51 -11.93 -12.60
CA TYR A 93 -1.67 -10.62 -13.24
C TYR A 93 -2.74 -9.77 -12.57
N TYR A 94 -3.86 -10.35 -12.16
CA TYR A 94 -4.94 -9.65 -11.46
C TYR A 94 -4.45 -9.06 -10.13
N HIS A 95 -3.74 -9.85 -9.32
CA HIS A 95 -3.14 -9.37 -8.07
C HIS A 95 -2.12 -8.25 -8.32
N SER A 96 -1.23 -8.45 -9.30
CA SER A 96 -0.10 -7.54 -9.54
C SER A 96 -0.51 -6.23 -10.20
N PHE A 97 -1.44 -6.29 -11.14
CA PHE A 97 -1.75 -5.18 -12.06
C PHE A 97 -3.13 -4.58 -11.86
N VAL A 98 -4.00 -5.16 -11.02
CA VAL A 98 -5.33 -4.60 -10.71
C VAL A 98 -5.45 -4.34 -9.22
N LEU A 99 -5.30 -5.38 -8.39
CA LEU A 99 -5.52 -5.26 -6.94
C LEU A 99 -4.44 -4.42 -6.26
N ARG A 100 -3.17 -4.59 -6.62
CA ARG A 100 -2.08 -3.83 -6.01
C ARG A 100 -2.18 -2.32 -6.31
N PRO A 101 -2.40 -1.86 -7.56
CA PRO A 101 -2.68 -0.45 -7.84
C PRO A 101 -3.93 0.08 -7.14
N LEU A 102 -5.01 -0.71 -7.06
CA LEU A 102 -6.23 -0.33 -6.35
C LEU A 102 -6.00 -0.12 -4.86
N VAL A 103 -5.26 -1.01 -4.20
CA VAL A 103 -4.91 -0.84 -2.78
C VAL A 103 -4.06 0.40 -2.59
N GLU A 104 -3.10 0.67 -3.48
CA GLU A 104 -2.26 1.85 -3.39
C GLU A 104 -3.05 3.16 -3.54
N ILE A 105 -3.98 3.25 -4.50
CA ILE A 105 -4.79 4.47 -4.67
C ILE A 105 -5.76 4.69 -3.50
N LEU A 106 -6.35 3.63 -2.96
CA LEU A 106 -7.18 3.73 -1.75
C LEU A 106 -6.35 4.22 -0.56
N ARG A 107 -5.10 3.76 -0.42
CA ARG A 107 -4.22 4.30 0.61
C ARG A 107 -3.86 5.76 0.38
N ILE A 108 -3.61 6.17 -0.86
CA ILE A 108 -3.40 7.59 -1.17
C ILE A 108 -4.61 8.42 -0.71
N LYS A 109 -5.83 7.93 -0.90
CA LYS A 109 -7.06 8.61 -0.46
C LYS A 109 -7.22 8.67 1.06
N TYR A 110 -6.93 7.59 1.78
CA TYR A 110 -7.27 7.48 3.22
C TYR A 110 -6.07 7.63 4.18
N GLU A 111 -4.88 7.18 3.81
CA GLU A 111 -3.66 7.22 4.63
C GLU A 111 -2.40 7.32 3.74
N PRO A 112 -2.16 8.49 3.11
CA PRO A 112 -1.15 8.65 2.06
C PRO A 112 0.29 8.44 2.55
N THR A 113 0.54 8.68 3.84
CA THR A 113 1.84 8.40 4.50
C THR A 113 2.22 6.92 4.42
N LYS A 114 1.22 6.02 4.38
CA LYS A 114 1.39 4.58 4.30
C LYS A 114 1.09 4.01 2.92
N ARG A 115 1.11 4.80 1.84
CA ARG A 115 0.74 4.34 0.48
C ARG A 115 1.42 3.03 0.06
N VAL A 116 2.66 2.80 0.50
CA VAL A 116 3.47 1.60 0.18
C VAL A 116 3.22 0.39 1.09
N PHE A 117 2.34 0.49 2.09
CA PHE A 117 2.10 -0.59 3.06
C PHE A 117 1.23 -1.73 2.51
N TYR A 118 0.68 -1.57 1.30
CA TYR A 118 -0.14 -2.58 0.63
C TYR A 118 -1.27 -3.13 1.55
N LEU A 119 -1.32 -4.41 1.92
CA LEU A 119 -2.37 -4.93 2.81
C LEU A 119 -2.03 -4.82 4.31
N LYS A 120 -0.81 -4.41 4.66
CA LYS A 120 -0.37 -4.32 6.06
C LYS A 120 -1.20 -3.29 6.81
N HIS A 121 -1.82 -3.69 7.92
CA HIS A 121 -2.70 -2.85 8.74
C HIS A 121 -3.93 -2.27 8.04
N ILE A 122 -4.34 -2.81 6.88
CA ILE A 122 -5.37 -2.20 6.05
C ILE A 122 -6.70 -1.97 6.78
N LYS A 123 -7.13 -2.90 7.65
CA LYS A 123 -8.35 -2.77 8.48
C LYS A 123 -8.34 -1.57 9.44
N ARG A 124 -7.15 -1.10 9.83
CA ARG A 124 -6.98 0.08 10.68
C ARG A 124 -6.91 1.37 9.87
N ASP A 125 -6.36 1.29 8.66
CA ASP A 125 -6.03 2.45 7.85
C ASP A 125 -7.16 2.87 6.88
N LEU A 126 -8.08 1.97 6.51
CA LEU A 126 -9.18 2.21 5.54
C LEU A 126 -10.57 2.05 6.20
N PRO A 127 -11.60 2.73 5.69
CA PRO A 127 -12.98 2.55 6.17
C PRO A 127 -13.53 1.16 5.83
N GLU A 128 -14.47 0.68 6.64
CA GLU A 128 -15.05 -0.67 6.53
C GLU A 128 -15.62 -0.98 5.15
N GLU A 129 -16.30 -0.01 4.51
CA GLU A 129 -16.83 -0.16 3.16
C GLU A 129 -15.75 -0.50 2.12
N ALA A 130 -14.61 0.21 2.17
CA ALA A 130 -13.48 -0.05 1.27
C ALA A 130 -12.83 -1.42 1.55
N ILE A 131 -12.81 -1.85 2.82
CA ILE A 131 -12.33 -3.18 3.21
C ILE A 131 -13.22 -4.28 2.63
N LEU A 132 -14.54 -4.18 2.82
CA LEU A 132 -15.49 -5.17 2.31
C LEU A 132 -15.43 -5.28 0.78
N GLN A 133 -15.28 -4.14 0.10
CA GLN A 133 -15.12 -4.11 -1.36
C GLN A 133 -13.79 -4.75 -1.81
N LEU A 134 -12.68 -4.47 -1.12
CA LEU A 134 -11.42 -5.15 -1.38
C LEU A 134 -11.52 -6.66 -1.13
N GLU A 135 -12.13 -7.08 -0.02
CA GLU A 135 -12.32 -8.51 0.25
C GLU A 135 -13.12 -9.21 -0.87
N ASP A 136 -14.17 -8.57 -1.41
CA ASP A 136 -14.87 -9.09 -2.59
C ASP A 136 -13.92 -9.21 -3.79
N PHE A 137 -13.12 -8.19 -4.10
CA PHE A 137 -12.18 -8.24 -5.21
C PHE A 137 -11.11 -9.33 -5.06
N TYR A 138 -10.59 -9.59 -3.85
CA TYR A 138 -9.58 -10.63 -3.63
C TYR A 138 -10.16 -12.06 -3.68
N LYS A 139 -11.45 -12.24 -3.39
CA LYS A 139 -12.11 -13.56 -3.42
C LYS A 139 -12.52 -13.91 -4.85
N VAL A 140 -11.61 -14.52 -5.63
CA VAL A 140 -11.88 -15.02 -6.98
C VAL A 140 -11.61 -16.51 -7.11
N ASN A 141 -12.44 -17.23 -7.88
CA ASN A 141 -12.30 -18.67 -8.09
C ASN A 141 -12.33 -19.09 -9.58
N SER A 142 -12.46 -18.14 -10.50
CA SER A 142 -12.56 -18.40 -11.94
C SER A 142 -12.04 -17.24 -12.78
N VAL A 143 -11.75 -17.50 -14.06
CA VAL A 143 -11.33 -16.45 -15.02
C VAL A 143 -12.47 -15.48 -15.36
N GLU A 144 -13.71 -15.95 -15.29
CA GLU A 144 -14.92 -15.16 -15.45
C GLU A 144 -15.07 -14.16 -14.30
N GLU A 145 -14.83 -14.61 -13.06
CA GLU A 145 -14.80 -13.72 -11.90
C GLU A 145 -13.67 -12.70 -11.99
N ILE A 146 -12.44 -13.11 -12.38
CA ILE A 146 -11.33 -12.19 -12.59
C ILE A 146 -11.71 -11.12 -13.61
N THR A 147 -12.33 -11.50 -14.72
CA THR A 147 -12.77 -10.57 -15.77
C THR A 147 -13.81 -9.57 -15.22
N LYS A 148 -14.85 -10.07 -14.53
CA LYS A 148 -15.91 -9.24 -13.96
C LYS A 148 -15.38 -8.29 -12.89
N LYS A 149 -14.56 -8.79 -11.97
CA LYS A 149 -14.01 -8.01 -10.85
C LYS A 149 -12.91 -7.06 -11.30
N THR A 150 -12.17 -7.35 -12.38
CA THR A 150 -11.25 -6.39 -13.01
C THR A 150 -12.00 -5.16 -13.51
N ARG A 151 -13.12 -5.33 -14.21
CA ARG A 151 -13.94 -4.20 -14.70
C ARG A 151 -14.43 -3.33 -13.55
N ARG A 152 -14.96 -3.95 -12.48
CA ARG A 152 -15.45 -3.25 -11.29
C ARG A 152 -14.32 -2.54 -10.54
N ALA A 153 -13.17 -3.20 -10.36
CA ALA A 153 -12.00 -2.63 -9.70
C ALA A 153 -11.46 -1.41 -10.46
N ASN A 154 -11.47 -1.44 -11.80
CA ASN A 154 -11.05 -0.31 -12.62
C ASN A 154 -11.99 0.89 -12.44
N VAL A 155 -13.31 0.68 -12.37
CA VAL A 155 -14.28 1.76 -12.09
C VAL A 155 -13.96 2.41 -10.74
N VAL A 156 -13.85 1.61 -9.68
CA VAL A 156 -13.50 2.10 -8.34
C VAL A 156 -12.17 2.85 -8.35
N PHE A 157 -11.17 2.32 -9.05
CA PHE A 157 -9.86 2.98 -9.14
C PHE A 157 -9.96 4.38 -9.74
N PHE A 158 -10.69 4.55 -10.84
CA PHE A 158 -10.85 5.85 -11.49
C PHE A 158 -11.76 6.79 -10.69
N ASP A 159 -12.77 6.29 -9.99
CA ASP A 159 -13.59 7.08 -9.07
C ASP A 159 -12.74 7.62 -7.92
N VAL A 160 -11.87 6.80 -7.35
CA VAL A 160 -10.94 7.25 -6.29
C VAL A 160 -9.94 8.28 -6.82
N ILE A 161 -9.42 8.13 -8.04
CA ILE A 161 -8.57 9.15 -8.66
C ILE A 161 -9.33 10.48 -8.78
N LYS A 162 -10.57 10.43 -9.27
CA LYS A 162 -11.41 11.62 -9.42
C LYS A 162 -11.62 12.32 -8.07
N ASP A 163 -11.94 11.55 -7.02
CA ASP A 163 -12.07 12.10 -5.67
C ASP A 163 -10.79 12.78 -5.16
N ILE A 164 -9.61 12.20 -5.47
CA ILE A 164 -8.31 12.77 -5.08
C ILE A 164 -8.03 14.06 -5.86
N GLU A 165 -8.30 14.08 -7.16
CA GLU A 165 -8.11 15.24 -8.04
C GLU A 165 -9.07 16.39 -7.65
N GLU A 166 -10.34 16.10 -7.35
CA GLU A 166 -11.34 17.09 -6.94
C GLU A 166 -11.06 17.69 -5.56
N LYS A 167 -10.56 16.88 -4.62
CA LYS A 167 -10.26 17.35 -3.26
C LYS A 167 -8.95 18.13 -3.15
N SER A 168 -8.16 18.21 -4.23
CA SER A 168 -6.91 18.98 -4.36
C SER A 168 -6.06 19.01 -3.08
N LEU A 169 -5.07 18.10 -2.99
CA LEU A 169 -3.96 18.22 -2.03
C LEU A 169 -3.32 19.61 -2.08
#